data_AF-A0A916UUN1-F1
#
_entry.id   AF-A0A916UUN1-F1
#
_cell.length_a   1.000
_cell.length_b   1.000
_cell.length_c   1.000
_cell.angle_alpha   90.00
_cell.angle_beta   90.00
_cell.angle_gamma   90.00
#
_symmetry.space_group_name_H-M   'P 1'
#
loop_
_entity.id
_entity.type
_entity.pdbx_description
1 polymer ?
#
loop_
_entity_poly.entity_id
_entity_poly.type
_entity_poly.pdbx_seq_one_letter_code
_entity_poly.pdbx_strand_id
1 'polypeptide(L)'
;MSMQAANDLNVNSATAILQSGLVAIAAGSTDFDMSRYTVVDSVAVTVMLAWQRAAVAAGKTATFRGVQDNLRSLIALYGVTDLLALEDQERH
;
A
#
# COMPACT_ATOMS: atom_id res chain seq x y z
N MET A 1 3.01 18.64 19.05
CA MET A 1 3.75 17.76 18.12
C MET A 1 2.74 16.93 17.37
N SER A 2 2.47 17.32 16.12
CA SER A 2 1.38 16.83 15.29
C SER A 2 1.73 15.46 14.70
N MET A 3 1.16 14.38 15.25
CA MET A 3 1.30 13.01 14.73
C MET A 3 0.56 12.76 13.40
N GLN A 4 -0.10 13.77 12.83
CA GLN A 4 -0.90 13.62 11.61
C GLN A 4 -0.08 13.16 10.39
N ALA A 5 1.16 13.63 10.26
CA ALA A 5 2.02 13.29 9.11
C ALA A 5 2.39 11.80 9.03
N ALA A 6 2.24 11.03 10.11
CA ALA A 6 2.48 9.59 10.12
C ALA A 6 1.37 8.78 9.40
N ASN A 7 0.18 9.36 9.24
CA ASN A 7 -0.96 8.71 8.61
C ASN A 7 -1.23 9.21 7.19
N ASP A 8 -0.54 10.24 6.72
CA ASP A 8 -0.67 10.71 5.35
C ASP A 8 0.37 9.99 4.48
N LEU A 9 -0.06 9.26 3.46
CA LEU A 9 0.81 8.61 2.47
C LEU A 9 1.02 9.56 1.29
N ASN A 10 1.87 10.58 1.50
CA ASN A 10 2.20 11.61 0.52
C ASN A 10 3.70 11.57 0.16
N VAL A 11 4.15 12.45 -0.73
CA VAL A 11 5.54 12.47 -1.22
C VAL A 11 6.59 12.59 -0.10
N ASN A 12 6.26 13.23 1.03
CA ASN A 12 7.20 13.45 2.12
C ASN A 12 7.35 12.22 3.02
N SER A 13 6.28 11.45 3.20
CA SER A 13 6.24 10.25 4.07
C SER A 13 6.41 8.94 3.29
N ALA A 14 6.20 8.95 1.98
CA ALA A 14 6.21 7.76 1.13
C ALA A 14 7.51 6.98 1.20
N THR A 15 8.66 7.65 1.25
CA THR A 15 9.97 6.97 1.37
C THR A 15 10.08 6.23 2.70
N ALA A 16 9.69 6.86 3.80
CA ALA A 16 9.75 6.23 5.12
C ALA A 16 8.79 5.03 5.20
N ILE A 17 7.56 5.21 4.73
CA ILE A 17 6.55 4.16 4.71
C ILE A 17 7.02 2.99 3.82
N LEU A 18 7.50 3.27 2.61
CA LEU A 18 8.07 2.27 1.71
C LEU A 18 9.14 1.43 2.41
N GLN A 19 10.13 2.08 3.02
CA GLN A 19 11.21 1.40 3.74
C GLN A 19 10.68 0.52 4.87
N SER A 20 9.72 1.02 5.67
CA SER A 20 9.10 0.22 6.74
C SER A 20 8.41 -1.02 6.19
N GLY A 21 7.67 -0.93 5.08
CA GLY A 21 7.03 -2.09 4.48
C GLY A 21 8.02 -3.08 3.84
N LEU A 22 9.13 -2.60 3.26
CA LEU A 22 10.19 -3.49 2.76
C LEU A 22 10.85 -4.30 3.89
N VAL A 23 11.09 -3.67 5.04
CA VAL A 23 11.59 -4.37 6.24
C VAL A 23 10.57 -5.41 6.72
N ALA A 24 9.27 -5.07 6.72
CA ALA A 24 8.22 -6.01 7.10
C ALA A 24 8.16 -7.23 6.15
N ILE A 25 8.32 -7.02 4.84
CA ILE A 25 8.36 -8.10 3.83
C ILE A 25 9.57 -8.99 4.03
N ALA A 26 10.74 -8.40 4.28
CA ALA A 26 11.95 -9.15 4.60
C ALA A 26 11.77 -9.99 5.88
N ALA A 27 11.05 -9.48 6.88
CA ALA A 27 10.65 -10.21 8.08
C ALA A 27 9.52 -11.24 7.83
N GLY A 28 8.94 -11.24 6.62
CA GLY A 28 7.97 -12.21 6.14
C GLY A 28 6.51 -11.78 6.19
N SER A 29 6.22 -10.55 6.60
CA SER A 29 4.88 -9.97 6.59
C SER A 29 4.47 -9.56 5.17
N THR A 30 3.26 -9.92 4.77
CA THR A 30 2.72 -9.61 3.44
C THR A 30 1.36 -8.95 3.45
N ASP A 31 0.75 -8.82 4.63
CA ASP A 31 -0.56 -8.19 4.80
C ASP A 31 -0.42 -6.72 5.19
N PHE A 32 -0.89 -5.84 4.31
CA PHE A 32 -0.83 -4.41 4.48
C PHE A 32 -2.22 -3.81 4.65
N ASP A 33 -2.49 -3.31 5.84
CA ASP A 33 -3.69 -2.51 6.10
C ASP A 33 -3.49 -1.07 5.61
N MET A 34 -4.22 -0.71 4.55
CA MET A 34 -4.22 0.62 3.94
C MET A 34 -5.25 1.56 4.57
N SER A 35 -6.17 1.07 5.41
CA SER A 35 -7.19 1.91 6.09
C SER A 35 -6.58 2.88 7.11
N ARG A 36 -5.38 2.56 7.62
CA ARG A 36 -4.62 3.42 8.53
C ARG A 36 -4.15 4.73 7.89
N TYR A 37 -4.13 4.80 6.55
CA TYR A 37 -3.69 5.99 5.83
C TYR A 37 -4.89 6.87 5.48
N THR A 38 -4.92 8.10 5.99
CA THR A 38 -6.02 9.05 5.82
C THR A 38 -5.95 9.80 4.50
N VAL A 39 -4.75 10.17 4.06
CA VAL A 39 -4.50 10.87 2.79
C VAL A 39 -3.67 9.97 1.90
N VAL A 40 -4.17 9.70 0.70
CA VAL A 40 -3.61 8.70 -0.21
C VAL A 40 -3.55 9.31 -1.61
N ASP A 41 -2.37 9.74 -2.02
CA ASP A 41 -2.12 10.34 -3.34
C ASP A 41 -1.69 9.29 -4.38
N SER A 42 -1.42 9.70 -5.63
CA SER A 42 -0.87 8.83 -6.69
C SER A 42 0.42 8.11 -6.30
N VAL A 43 1.22 8.71 -5.41
CA VAL A 43 2.45 8.11 -4.85
C VAL A 43 2.18 6.82 -4.09
N ALA A 44 0.98 6.65 -3.53
CA ALA A 44 0.57 5.44 -2.83
C ALA A 44 0.61 4.20 -3.72
N VAL A 45 0.16 4.35 -4.97
CA VAL A 45 0.15 3.27 -5.97
C VAL A 45 1.58 2.78 -6.21
N THR A 46 2.53 3.71 -6.33
CA THR A 46 3.95 3.38 -6.51
C THR A 46 4.52 2.63 -5.31
N VAL A 47 4.15 3.01 -4.09
CA VAL A 47 4.57 2.32 -2.86
C VAL A 47 4.01 0.90 -2.81
N MET A 48 2.72 0.72 -3.12
CA MET A 48 2.08 -0.61 -3.17
C MET A 48 2.75 -1.53 -4.21
N LEU A 49 3.05 -1.01 -5.40
CA LEU A 49 3.75 -1.75 -6.44
C LEU A 49 5.16 -2.17 -6.02
N ALA A 50 5.89 -1.28 -5.34
CA ALA A 50 7.22 -1.60 -4.84
C ALA A 50 7.18 -2.70 -3.77
N TRP A 51 6.20 -2.67 -2.87
CA TRP A 51 5.97 -3.74 -1.89
C TRP A 51 5.58 -5.06 -2.55
N GLN A 52 4.65 -5.04 -3.50
CA GLN A 52 4.29 -6.23 -4.26
C GLN A 52 5.50 -6.84 -4.98
N ARG A 53 6.33 -6.02 -5.62
CA ARG A 53 7.56 -6.47 -6.28
C ARG A 53 8.53 -7.11 -5.29
N ALA A 54 8.69 -6.54 -4.10
CA ALA A 54 9.55 -7.09 -3.05
C ALA A 54 8.99 -8.41 -2.49
N ALA A 55 7.67 -8.51 -2.30
CA ALA A 55 7.01 -9.73 -1.86
C ALA A 55 7.20 -10.85 -2.89
N VAL A 56 7.00 -10.55 -4.18
CA VAL A 56 7.21 -11.50 -5.29
C VAL A 56 8.68 -11.95 -5.34
N ALA A 57 9.63 -11.03 -5.15
CA ALA A 57 11.05 -11.38 -5.08
C ALA A 57 11.38 -12.31 -3.90
N ALA A 58 10.61 -12.24 -2.82
CA ALA A 58 10.68 -13.15 -1.67
C ALA A 58 9.82 -14.42 -1.83
N GLY A 59 9.23 -14.66 -3.01
CA GLY A 59 8.38 -15.83 -3.29
C GLY A 59 6.99 -15.76 -2.65
N LYS A 60 6.51 -14.55 -2.33
CA LYS A 60 5.21 -14.29 -1.69
C LYS A 60 4.38 -13.30 -2.49
N THR A 61 3.17 -13.02 -2.04
CA THR A 61 2.26 -12.02 -2.63
C THR A 61 1.86 -11.05 -1.53
N ALA A 62 1.94 -9.74 -1.79
CA ALA A 62 1.47 -8.74 -0.85
C ALA A 62 -0.05 -8.57 -0.99
N THR A 63 -0.77 -8.69 0.12
CA THR A 63 -2.22 -8.50 0.24
C THR A 63 -2.51 -7.13 0.84
N PHE A 64 -3.44 -6.39 0.23
CA PHE A 64 -3.78 -5.04 0.63
C PHE A 64 -5.24 -4.97 1.10
N ARG A 65 -5.43 -4.63 2.37
CA ARG A 65 -6.75 -4.46 3.00
C ARG A 65 -7.10 -3.00 3.21
N GLY A 66 -8.40 -2.70 3.31
CA GLY A 66 -8.85 -1.34 3.65
C GLY A 66 -8.48 -0.29 2.59
N VAL A 67 -8.35 -0.71 1.33
CA VAL A 67 -8.00 0.19 0.22
C VAL A 67 -9.22 1.03 -0.13
N GLN A 68 -9.12 2.35 0.12
CA GLN A 68 -10.19 3.32 -0.14
C GLN A 68 -10.56 3.40 -1.65
N ASP A 69 -11.82 3.72 -1.95
CA ASP A 69 -12.33 3.80 -3.34
C ASP A 69 -11.53 4.74 -4.24
N ASN A 70 -11.06 5.88 -3.72
CA ASN A 70 -10.21 6.80 -4.46
C ASN A 70 -8.90 6.13 -4.91
N LEU A 71 -8.25 5.39 -4.02
CA LEU A 71 -7.02 4.66 -4.34
C LEU A 71 -7.30 3.49 -5.29
N ARG A 72 -8.42 2.77 -5.14
CA ARG A 72 -8.87 1.74 -6.10
C ARG A 72 -9.03 2.35 -7.50
N SER A 73 -9.64 3.53 -7.58
CA SER A 73 -9.82 4.26 -8.84
C SER A 73 -8.48 4.64 -9.48
N LEU A 74 -7.50 5.08 -8.68
CA LEU A 74 -6.15 5.35 -9.15
C LEU A 74 -5.46 4.07 -9.67
N ILE A 75 -5.52 2.97 -8.92
CA ILE A 75 -4.94 1.67 -9.33
C ILE A 75 -5.53 1.19 -10.66
N ALA A 76 -6.85 1.32 -10.84
CA ALA A 76 -7.53 1.01 -12.08
C ALA A 76 -7.10 1.94 -13.22
N LEU A 77 -7.00 3.25 -12.96
CA LEU A 77 -6.54 4.25 -13.93
C LEU A 77 -5.11 3.99 -14.42
N TYR A 78 -4.23 3.52 -13.52
CA TYR A 78 -2.87 3.13 -13.88
C TYR A 78 -2.76 1.75 -14.54
N GLY A 79 -3.86 0.98 -14.61
CA GLY A 79 -3.89 -0.34 -15.25
C GLY A 79 -3.09 -1.41 -14.49
N VAL A 80 -2.90 -1.24 -13.18
CA VAL A 80 -2.08 -2.13 -12.34
C VAL A 80 -2.90 -2.96 -11.35
N THR A 81 -4.21 -3.07 -11.60
CA THR A 81 -5.13 -3.80 -10.70
C THR A 81 -4.75 -5.27 -10.59
N ASP A 82 -4.46 -5.93 -11.72
CA ASP A 82 -4.07 -7.36 -11.75
C ASP A 82 -2.71 -7.65 -11.09
N LEU A 83 -1.91 -6.62 -10.84
CA LEU A 83 -0.62 -6.77 -10.16
C LEU A 83 -0.78 -6.79 -8.63
N LEU A 84 -1.87 -6.25 -8.11
CA LEU A 84 -2.08 -6.04 -6.67
C LEU A 84 -3.20 -6.96 -6.16
N ALA A 85 -2.92 -7.73 -5.11
CA ALA A 85 -3.96 -8.49 -4.43
C ALA A 85 -4.74 -7.57 -3.48
N LEU A 86 -5.76 -6.89 -4.01
CA LEU A 86 -6.65 -6.05 -3.22
C LEU A 86 -7.73 -6.94 -2.58
N GLU A 87 -7.80 -6.97 -1.25
CA GLU A 87 -8.92 -7.60 -0.58
C GLU A 87 -10.18 -6.76 -0.78
N ASP A 88 -11.25 -7.43 -1.20
CA ASP A 88 -12.54 -6.77 -1.28
C ASP A 88 -13.02 -6.45 0.14
N GLN A 89 -13.50 -5.23 0.33
CA GLN A 89 -14.01 -4.83 1.63
C GLN A 89 -15.42 -5.39 1.71
N GLU A 90 -15.57 -6.58 2.31
CA GLU A 90 -16.87 -7.21 2.48
C GLU A 90 -17.87 -6.17 3.04
N ARG A 91 -18.87 -5.84 2.21
CA ARG A 91 -19.95 -4.91 2.54
C ARG A 91 -20.75 -5.54 3.69
N HIS A 92 -20.49 -5.10 4.91
CA HIS A 92 -21.42 -5.25 6.03
C HIS A 92 -22.49 -4.16 6.00
#